data_AF-A0A5J5G8F1-F1
#
_entry.id   AF-A0A5J5G8F1-F1
#
_cell.length_a   1.000
_cell.length_b   1.000
_cell.length_c   1.000
_cell.angle_alpha   90.00
_cell.angle_beta   90.00
_cell.angle_gamma   90.00
#
_symmetry.space_group_name_H-M   'P 1'
#
loop_
_entity.id
_entity.type
_entity.pdbx_description
1 polymer ?
#
loop_
_entity_poly.entity_id
_entity_poly.type
_entity_poly.pdbx_seq_one_letter_code
_entity_poly.pdbx_strand_id
1 'polypeptide(L)'
;MNAVTEYYERYNEAERLTGTNTGRLEFMTTTHLLDRHFDRGASILELGAGAGIYSLYYGARIERTFAEGKTVKLAHAAADGVGRLMEEVIDGLSAEQFDIWSEYNLKTCEEPSLLGISNHALYVGRKI
;
A
#
# COMPACT_ATOMS: atom_id res chain seq x y z
N MET A 1 -15.43 -29.59 -1.37
CA MET A 1 -14.40 -28.61 -0.97
C MET A 1 -15.01 -27.70 0.09
N ASN A 2 -14.27 -27.24 1.11
CA ASN A 2 -14.85 -26.33 2.11
C ASN A 2 -14.70 -24.87 1.64
N ALA A 3 -15.49 -23.96 2.23
CA ALA A 3 -15.55 -22.55 1.83
C ALA A 3 -14.19 -21.83 1.89
N VAL A 4 -13.28 -22.27 2.76
CA VAL A 4 -11.93 -21.70 2.87
C VAL A 4 -11.10 -22.07 1.66
N THR A 5 -11.07 -23.35 1.27
CA THR A 5 -10.33 -23.81 0.08
C THR A 5 -10.89 -23.16 -1.19
N GLU A 6 -12.22 -23.04 -1.28
CA GLU A 6 -12.87 -22.44 -2.44
C GLU A 6 -12.55 -20.93 -2.59
N TYR A 7 -12.39 -20.22 -1.48
CA TYR A 7 -11.94 -18.82 -1.47
C TYR A 7 -10.51 -18.69 -2.03
N TYR A 8 -9.56 -19.51 -1.55
CA TYR A 8 -8.17 -19.44 -1.99
C TYR A 8 -7.98 -19.90 -3.45
N GLU A 9 -8.79 -20.83 -3.95
CA GLU A 9 -8.71 -21.27 -5.34
C GLU A 9 -9.26 -20.26 -6.36
N ARG A 10 -10.22 -19.42 -5.95
CA ARG A 10 -10.73 -18.33 -6.80
C ARG A 10 -9.81 -17.11 -6.81
N TYR A 11 -8.93 -17.00 -5.83
CA TYR A 11 -8.11 -15.83 -5.64
C TYR A 11 -6.89 -15.85 -6.58
N ASN A 12 -6.91 -14.94 -7.56
CA ASN A 12 -5.83 -14.80 -8.54
C ASN A 12 -4.85 -13.70 -8.11
N GLU A 13 -3.79 -14.08 -7.39
CA GLU A 13 -2.76 -13.14 -6.92
C GLU A 13 -2.09 -12.38 -8.08
N ALA A 14 -1.96 -12.98 -9.27
CA ALA A 14 -1.31 -12.36 -10.42
C ALA A 14 -2.09 -11.15 -10.97
N GLU A 15 -3.40 -11.14 -10.79
CA GLU A 15 -4.29 -10.05 -11.23
C GLU A 15 -4.73 -9.15 -10.07
N ARG A 16 -4.28 -9.42 -8.84
CA ARG A 16 -4.75 -8.73 -7.63
C ARG A 16 -4.68 -7.21 -7.72
N LEU A 17 -3.62 -6.68 -8.34
CA LEU A 17 -3.36 -5.24 -8.43
C LEU A 17 -3.93 -4.58 -9.69
N THR A 18 -4.50 -5.36 -10.61
CA THR A 18 -4.94 -4.88 -11.93
C THR A 18 -6.39 -5.27 -12.25
N GLY A 19 -6.93 -6.28 -11.58
CA GLY A 19 -8.25 -6.88 -11.85
C GLY A 19 -9.43 -6.23 -11.11
N THR A 20 -9.18 -5.48 -10.03
CA THR A 20 -10.22 -4.76 -9.28
C THR A 20 -9.84 -3.29 -9.07
N ASN A 21 -10.83 -2.44 -8.76
CA ASN A 21 -10.58 -1.04 -8.46
C ASN A 21 -9.75 -0.89 -7.17
N THR A 22 -10.03 -1.71 -6.16
CA THR A 22 -9.26 -1.76 -4.91
C THR A 22 -7.79 -2.11 -5.15
N GLY A 23 -7.51 -3.13 -5.97
CA GLY A 23 -6.14 -3.49 -6.37
C GLY A 23 -5.43 -2.41 -7.17
N ARG A 24 -6.15 -1.76 -8.10
CA ARG A 24 -5.60 -0.67 -8.91
C ARG A 24 -5.29 0.56 -8.08
N LEU A 25 -6.10 0.87 -7.06
CA LEU A 25 -5.82 1.96 -6.11
C LEU A 25 -4.52 1.71 -5.32
N GLU A 26 -4.34 0.48 -4.83
CA GLU A 26 -3.11 0.07 -4.14
C GLU A 26 -1.89 0.22 -5.05
N PHE A 27 -1.98 -0.23 -6.30
CA PHE A 27 -0.92 -0.11 -7.30
C PHE A 27 -0.60 1.37 -7.60
N MET A 28 -1.62 2.15 -7.94
CA MET A 28 -1.46 3.56 -8.33
C MET A 28 -0.87 4.40 -7.20
N THR A 29 -1.33 4.20 -5.97
CA THR A 29 -0.80 4.91 -4.78
C THR A 29 0.67 4.57 -4.57
N THR A 30 1.01 3.29 -4.63
CA THR A 30 2.39 2.82 -4.49
C THR A 30 3.29 3.40 -5.59
N THR A 31 2.90 3.27 -6.86
CA THR A 31 3.72 3.77 -7.98
C THR A 31 3.82 5.29 -8.00
N HIS A 32 2.76 6.02 -7.63
CA HIS A 32 2.79 7.48 -7.54
C HIS A 32 3.84 7.97 -6.53
N LEU A 33 3.89 7.35 -5.35
CA LEU A 33 4.87 7.69 -4.31
C LEU A 33 6.29 7.35 -4.75
N LEU A 34 6.49 6.19 -5.38
CA LEU A 34 7.80 5.80 -5.90
C LEU A 34 8.28 6.77 -6.99
N ASP A 35 7.45 7.08 -7.99
CA ASP A 35 7.79 7.96 -9.10
C ASP A 35 8.04 9.42 -8.66
N ARG A 36 7.37 9.87 -7.59
CA ARG A 36 7.60 11.20 -7.01
C ARG A 36 8.97 11.32 -6.34
N HIS A 37 9.47 10.24 -5.77
CA HIS A 37 10.62 10.26 -4.87
C HIS A 37 11.89 9.64 -5.45
N PHE A 38 11.79 8.92 -6.58
CA PHE A 38 12.91 8.26 -7.22
C PHE A 38 13.01 8.60 -8.71
N ASP A 39 14.22 8.89 -9.16
CA ASP A 39 14.53 8.98 -10.59
C ASP A 39 14.49 7.58 -11.23
N ARG A 40 14.21 7.51 -12.54
CA ARG A 40 14.11 6.25 -13.32
C ARG A 40 15.33 5.33 -13.26
N GLY A 41 16.47 5.79 -12.75
CA GLY A 41 17.69 5.00 -12.56
C GLY A 41 17.91 4.47 -11.14
N ALA A 42 17.00 4.71 -10.20
CA ALA A 42 17.15 4.29 -8.81
C ALA A 42 16.91 2.77 -8.65
N SER A 43 17.77 2.10 -7.88
CA SER A 43 17.51 0.72 -7.42
C SER A 43 16.56 0.74 -6.23
N ILE A 44 15.46 0.00 -6.33
CA ILE A 44 14.44 -0.14 -5.27
C ILE A 44 14.58 -1.52 -4.61
N LEU A 45 14.53 -1.58 -3.28
CA LEU A 45 14.43 -2.82 -2.51
C LEU A 45 13.14 -2.78 -1.69
N GLU A 46 12.25 -3.73 -1.95
CA GLU A 46 10.99 -3.90 -1.23
C GLU A 46 11.08 -5.12 -0.30
N LEU A 47 10.76 -4.93 0.98
CA LEU A 47 10.78 -5.99 1.99
C LEU A 47 9.40 -6.06 2.67
N GLY A 48 8.63 -7.12 2.36
CA GLY A 48 7.37 -7.41 3.04
C GLY A 48 6.09 -6.87 2.38
N ALA A 49 5.95 -6.99 1.05
CA ALA A 49 4.80 -6.58 0.23
C ALA A 49 3.46 -7.35 0.49
N GLY A 50 3.34 -8.01 1.65
CA GLY A 50 2.14 -8.74 2.07
C GLY A 50 1.16 -7.86 2.87
N ALA A 51 0.32 -8.48 3.69
CA ALA A 51 -0.75 -7.83 4.47
C ALA A 51 -0.30 -6.87 5.61
N GLY A 52 0.92 -6.32 5.56
CA GLY A 52 1.31 -5.09 6.27
C GLY A 52 1.37 -5.14 7.81
N ILE A 53 0.84 -6.19 8.43
CA ILE A 53 0.62 -6.25 9.88
C ILE A 53 1.94 -6.20 10.67
N TYR A 54 3.01 -6.79 10.13
CA TYR A 54 4.35 -6.71 10.72
C TYR A 54 5.02 -5.35 10.45
N SER A 55 4.77 -4.76 9.29
CA SER A 55 5.26 -3.43 8.93
C SER A 55 4.66 -2.36 9.84
N LEU A 56 3.39 -2.50 10.22
CA LEU A 56 2.74 -1.64 11.22
C LEU A 56 3.24 -1.92 12.64
N TYR A 57 3.26 -3.19 13.06
CA TYR A 57 3.68 -3.58 14.41
C TYR A 57 5.14 -3.22 14.72
N TYR A 58 6.02 -3.34 13.74
CA TYR A 58 7.44 -3.00 13.87
C TYR A 58 7.81 -1.68 13.20
N GLY A 59 6.85 -0.87 12.75
CA GLY A 59 7.09 0.34 11.95
C GLY A 59 8.20 1.21 12.52
N ALA A 60 8.09 1.62 13.79
CA ALA A 60 9.11 2.43 14.45
C ALA A 60 10.52 1.77 14.52
N ARG A 61 10.60 0.44 14.62
CA ARG A 61 11.87 -0.31 14.61
C ARG A 61 12.43 -0.43 13.20
N ILE A 62 11.58 -0.57 12.19
CA ILE A 62 11.94 -0.52 10.77
C ILE A 62 12.53 0.86 10.47
N GLU A 63 11.83 1.95 10.81
CA GLU A 63 12.33 3.30 10.57
C GLU A 63 13.69 3.53 11.24
N ARG A 64 13.87 3.06 12.48
CA ARG A 64 15.15 3.13 13.18
C ARG A 64 16.25 2.34 12.48
N THR A 65 15.98 1.09 12.09
CA THR A 65 16.96 0.22 11.41
C THR A 65 17.40 0.84 10.09
N PHE A 66 16.46 1.42 9.34
CA PHE A 66 16.74 2.14 8.11
C PHE A 66 17.61 3.39 8.38
N ALA A 67 17.29 4.18 9.40
CA ALA A 67 18.09 5.36 9.77
C ALA A 67 19.54 4.97 10.15
N GLU A 68 19.73 3.90 10.91
CA GLU A 68 21.04 3.35 11.27
C GLU A 68 21.82 2.84 10.03
N GLY A 69 21.12 2.32 9.03
CA GLY A 69 21.66 1.85 7.75
C GLY A 69 22.14 2.94 6.78
N LYS A 70 22.32 4.19 7.25
CA LYS A 70 22.60 5.38 6.41
C LYS A 70 21.53 5.61 5.35
N THR A 71 20.26 5.52 5.73
CA THR A 71 19.16 5.90 4.83
C THR A 71 18.38 7.09 5.39
N VAL A 72 17.85 7.92 4.49
CA VAL A 72 16.90 9.01 4.79
C VAL A 72 15.51 8.51 4.48
N LYS A 73 14.60 8.54 5.47
CA LYS A 73 13.17 8.31 5.26
C LYS A 73 12.62 9.36 4.29
N LEU A 74 11.93 8.92 3.24
CA LEU A 74 11.24 9.79 2.29
C LEU A 74 9.72 9.78 2.50
N ALA A 75 9.12 8.60 2.72
CA ALA A 75 7.67 8.46 2.93
C ALA A 75 7.36 7.24 3.81
N HIS A 76 6.21 7.27 4.48
CA HIS A 76 5.57 6.11 5.10
C HIS A 76 4.07 6.25 4.91
N ALA A 77 3.45 5.33 4.18
CA ALA A 77 2.08 5.43 3.76
C ALA A 77 1.28 4.15 4.04
N ALA A 78 0.01 4.34 4.39
CA ALA A 78 -1.05 3.33 4.35
C ALA A 78 -1.55 3.19 2.90
N ALA A 79 -0.94 2.32 2.09
CA ALA A 79 -1.13 2.32 0.64
C ALA A 79 -2.56 1.94 0.21
N ASP A 80 -3.17 0.98 0.89
CA ASP A 80 -4.54 0.50 0.62
C ASP A 80 -5.60 1.13 1.54
N GLY A 81 -5.22 1.92 2.55
CA GLY A 81 -6.14 2.55 3.51
C GLY A 81 -7.17 1.55 4.08
N VAL A 82 -8.44 1.96 4.19
CA VAL A 82 -9.55 1.05 4.57
C VAL A 82 -10.05 0.19 3.42
N GLY A 83 -9.35 0.18 2.27
CA GLY A 83 -9.79 -0.42 1.02
C GLY A 83 -10.21 -1.88 1.17
N ARG A 84 -9.39 -2.66 1.89
CA ARG A 84 -9.65 -4.07 2.18
C ARG A 84 -10.86 -4.33 3.10
N LEU A 85 -11.27 -3.36 3.91
CA LEU A 85 -12.43 -3.48 4.80
C LEU A 85 -13.73 -3.06 4.11
N MET A 86 -13.64 -2.27 3.04
CA MET A 86 -14.76 -1.67 2.33
C MET A 86 -14.80 -2.06 0.85
N GLU A 87 -14.25 -3.23 0.51
CA GLU A 87 -14.08 -3.69 -0.88
C GLU A 87 -15.39 -3.64 -1.67
N GLU A 88 -16.49 -4.17 -1.11
CA GLU A 88 -17.82 -4.14 -1.76
C GLU A 88 -18.32 -2.71 -2.04
N VAL A 89 -18.03 -1.77 -1.13
CA VAL A 89 -18.44 -0.36 -1.29
C VAL A 89 -17.58 0.32 -2.35
N ILE A 90 -16.26 0.09 -2.33
CA ILE A 90 -15.29 0.72 -3.24
C ILE A 90 -15.47 0.19 -4.66
N ASP A 91 -15.69 -1.10 -4.81
CA ASP A 91 -15.91 -1.72 -6.12
C ASP A 91 -17.28 -1.32 -6.72
N GLY A 92 -18.23 -0.89 -5.89
CA GLY A 92 -19.51 -0.33 -6.31
C GLY A 92 -19.50 1.16 -6.67
N LEU A 93 -18.37 1.86 -6.50
CA LEU A 93 -18.27 3.29 -6.81
C LEU A 93 -18.37 3.56 -8.31
N SER A 94 -19.03 4.65 -8.69
CA SER A 94 -18.89 5.20 -10.04
C SER A 94 -17.45 5.68 -10.28
N ALA A 95 -17.07 5.86 -11.54
CA ALA A 95 -15.74 6.39 -11.88
C ALA A 95 -15.43 7.72 -11.17
N GLU A 96 -16.41 8.63 -11.13
CA GLU A 96 -16.26 9.94 -10.51
C GLU A 96 -16.13 9.86 -8.98
N GLN A 97 -16.85 8.93 -8.33
CA GLN A 97 -16.70 8.66 -6.90
C GLN A 97 -15.36 8.00 -6.58
N PHE A 98 -14.90 7.08 -7.44
CA PHE A 98 -13.61 6.43 -7.29
C PHE A 98 -12.46 7.43 -7.44
N ASP A 99 -12.57 8.41 -8.34
CA ASP A 99 -11.58 9.49 -8.47
C ASP A 99 -11.50 10.34 -7.19
N ILE A 100 -12.64 10.73 -6.62
CA ILE A 100 -12.69 11.48 -5.35
C ILE A 100 -12.09 10.67 -4.20
N TRP A 101 -12.45 9.38 -4.11
CA TRP A 101 -11.91 8.46 -3.11
C TRP A 101 -10.40 8.33 -3.23
N SER A 102 -9.90 8.16 -4.46
CA SER A 102 -8.47 8.06 -4.76
C SER A 102 -7.73 9.34 -4.37
N GLU A 103 -8.29 10.51 -4.72
CA GLU A 103 -7.71 11.81 -4.33
C GLU A 103 -7.66 11.98 -2.81
N TYR A 104 -8.73 11.57 -2.10
CA TYR A 104 -8.74 11.58 -0.64
C TYR A 104 -7.67 10.66 -0.06
N ASN A 105 -7.59 9.41 -0.52
CA ASN A 105 -6.58 8.46 -0.07
C ASN A 105 -5.16 9.00 -0.28
N LEU A 106 -4.85 9.55 -1.46
CA LEU A 106 -3.55 10.14 -1.75
C LEU A 106 -3.22 11.32 -0.83
N LYS A 107 -4.22 12.12 -0.41
CA LYS A 107 -4.03 13.23 0.53
C LYS A 107 -3.81 12.77 1.97
N THR A 108 -4.30 11.60 2.35
CA THR A 108 -4.30 11.15 3.75
C THR A 108 -3.44 9.92 4.03
N CYS A 109 -2.95 9.21 3.01
CA CYS A 109 -2.26 7.93 3.17
C CYS A 109 -0.97 8.02 4.02
N GLU A 110 -0.32 9.18 4.07
CA GLU A 110 0.89 9.41 4.89
C GLU A 110 0.58 9.92 6.31
N GLU A 111 -0.69 10.18 6.65
CA GLU A 111 -1.07 10.67 7.96
C GLU A 111 -0.71 9.64 9.05
N PRO A 112 0.16 9.97 10.03
CA PRO A 112 0.66 8.99 10.99
C PRO A 112 -0.44 8.25 11.76
N SER A 113 -1.55 8.93 12.07
CA SER A 113 -2.69 8.32 12.75
C SER A 113 -3.47 7.31 11.89
N LEU A 114 -3.30 7.36 10.57
CA LEU A 114 -3.96 6.48 9.60
C LEU A 114 -3.04 5.36 9.08
N LEU A 115 -1.77 5.29 9.49
CA LEU A 115 -0.91 4.18 9.05
C LEU A 115 -1.51 2.81 9.42
N GLY A 116 -2.08 2.72 10.63
CA GLY A 116 -2.62 1.47 11.17
C GLY A 116 -3.89 0.94 10.51
N ILE A 117 -4.56 1.72 9.65
CA ILE A 117 -5.82 1.28 9.01
C ILE A 117 -5.58 0.41 7.76
N SER A 118 -4.34 0.32 7.31
CA SER A 118 -3.93 -0.29 6.05
C SER A 118 -3.37 -1.71 6.26
N ASN A 119 -3.71 -2.62 5.35
CA ASN A 119 -3.03 -3.92 5.27
C ASN A 119 -1.80 -3.84 4.35
N HIS A 120 -1.47 -2.71 3.75
CA HIS A 120 -0.25 -2.54 2.97
C HIS A 120 0.46 -1.25 3.37
N ALA A 121 1.26 -1.33 4.44
CA ALA A 121 2.12 -0.23 4.83
C ALA A 121 3.37 -0.18 3.94
N LEU A 122 3.57 0.95 3.27
CA LEU A 122 4.72 1.24 2.41
C LEU A 122 5.69 2.15 3.16
N TYR A 123 6.95 1.74 3.27
CA TYR A 123 8.02 2.58 3.76
C TYR A 123 9.02 2.86 2.63
N VAL A 124 9.34 4.13 2.42
CA VAL A 124 10.27 4.58 1.39
C VAL A 124 11.49 5.22 2.04
N GLY A 125 12.67 4.65 1.79
CA GLY A 125 13.95 5.15 2.27
C GLY A 125 14.97 5.30 1.14
N ARG A 126 15.76 6.37 1.18
CA ARG A 126 16.88 6.60 0.25
C ARG A 126 18.21 6.39 0.95
N LYS A 127 19.05 5.53 0.41
CA LYS A 127 20.42 5.33 0.92
C LYS A 127 21.30 6.55 0.66
N ILE A 128 22.15 6.88 1.63
CA ILE A 128 23.22 7.90 1.60
C ILE A 128 24.54 7.22 1.25
#